data_AF-A0AAX0B8H9-F1
#
_entry.id   AF-A0AAX0B8H9-F1
#
_cell.length_a   1.000
_cell.length_b   1.000
_cell.length_c   1.000
_cell.angle_alpha   90.00
_cell.angle_beta   90.00
_cell.angle_gamma   90.00
#
_symmetry.space_group_name_H-M   'P 1'
#
loop_
_entity.id
_entity.type
_entity.pdbx_description
1 polymer ?
#
loop_
_entity_poly.entity_id
_entity_poly.type
_entity_poly.pdbx_seq_one_letter_code
_entity_poly.pdbx_strand_id
1 'polypeptide(L)'
;MKCYGENEKILILYDKSKEYGSEKNLLSALVKSQLSKEKEINISKINIDNQKNLEQYNEIFILNIGEENYSIEALKEQLKSYGKKVNRIKKSSELLNKEDFKLKAETYLYLDNVTPFNDLNNLIGEVDYLKDKGIKFFIEAAPVFVNEDLKAMGRFAEALRYAQANGGKVILKFPIINSKGVNGTDTGGKIIGDKLKEAFKNYTNYWIYPVGINADEELLYREDLKNILESTDTLFLNYNEDINIDIDNYEIKAYRNFIQKVELKDYINNEKTSSKNAIKIESNSNLEEFKNNVDKVLSKEINLIPSNKISSYIKFESEIKNNYGRVFLNNQEVTQDRFINSEEYENAVNKTINKENPIKEDLTITNRRLEIFSGAALIIFTGILILSRNIERKRFFK
;
A
#
# COMPACT_ATOMS: atom_id res chain seq x y z
N MET A 1 6.62 24.90 -5.03
CA MET A 1 7.25 23.67 -5.53
C MET A 1 8.67 23.65 -4.99
N LYS A 2 8.96 22.90 -3.91
CA LYS A 2 10.35 22.66 -3.50
C LYS A 2 10.93 21.68 -4.52
N CYS A 3 11.99 22.07 -5.22
CA CYS A 3 12.82 21.10 -5.93
C CYS A 3 13.35 20.14 -4.87
N TYR A 4 12.88 18.90 -4.89
CA TYR A 4 13.44 17.85 -4.04
C TYR A 4 14.86 17.59 -4.53
N GLY A 5 15.85 17.80 -3.67
CA GLY A 5 17.21 17.32 -3.94
C GLY A 5 17.21 15.80 -4.06
N GLU A 6 18.23 15.24 -4.70
CA GLU A 6 18.44 13.79 -4.65
C GLU A 6 18.44 13.32 -3.19
N ASN A 7 17.66 12.29 -2.88
CA ASN A 7 17.62 11.73 -1.54
C ASN A 7 19.02 11.20 -1.19
N GLU A 8 19.43 11.37 0.07
CA GLU A 8 20.72 10.79 0.51
C GLU A 8 20.69 9.28 0.31
N LYS A 9 21.65 8.76 -0.46
CA LYS A 9 21.81 7.33 -0.72
C LYS A 9 22.83 6.77 0.26
N ILE A 10 22.46 5.71 0.97
CA ILE A 10 23.35 5.03 1.92
C ILE A 10 23.61 3.59 1.53
N LEU A 11 24.74 3.06 1.98
CA LEU A 11 25.09 1.66 1.83
C LEU A 11 25.17 1.00 3.21
N ILE A 12 24.45 -0.09 3.40
CA ILE A 12 24.55 -0.96 4.58
C ILE A 12 25.29 -2.22 4.15
N LEU A 13 26.48 -2.41 4.72
CA LEU A 13 27.28 -3.61 4.58
C LEU A 13 27.10 -4.48 5.82
N TYR A 14 26.74 -5.74 5.65
CA TYR A 14 26.46 -6.64 6.77
C TYR A 14 27.04 -8.05 6.57
N ASP A 15 27.30 -8.74 7.67
CA ASP A 15 27.80 -10.11 7.73
C ASP A 15 26.80 -11.00 8.49
N LYS A 16 26.15 -11.92 7.76
CA LYS A 16 25.11 -12.82 8.29
C LYS A 16 25.64 -13.76 9.38
N SER A 17 26.93 -14.13 9.34
CA SER A 17 27.49 -15.17 10.23
C SER A 17 27.40 -14.80 11.72
N LYS A 18 27.24 -13.51 12.05
CA LYS A 18 27.13 -13.01 13.42
C LYS A 18 25.78 -12.39 13.78
N GLU A 19 24.81 -12.36 12.87
CA GLU A 19 23.44 -11.94 13.20
C GLU A 19 22.65 -13.06 13.90
N TYR A 20 23.05 -14.32 13.70
CA TYR A 20 22.56 -15.47 14.47
C TYR A 20 22.98 -15.34 15.95
N GLY A 21 22.05 -14.93 16.81
CA GLY A 21 22.22 -14.88 18.26
C GLY A 21 22.21 -13.49 18.90
N SER A 22 21.98 -12.41 18.14
CA SER A 22 21.79 -11.08 18.74
C SER A 22 20.33 -10.81 19.10
N GLU A 23 20.06 -10.24 20.28
CA GLU A 23 18.72 -9.97 20.87
C GLU A 23 17.83 -8.98 20.07
N LYS A 24 18.14 -8.66 18.81
CA LYS A 24 17.34 -7.86 17.87
C LYS A 24 18.02 -7.84 16.49
N ASN A 25 17.27 -8.05 15.40
CA ASN A 25 17.81 -7.94 14.04
C ASN A 25 18.36 -6.52 13.79
N LEU A 26 19.69 -6.38 13.78
CA LEU A 26 20.38 -5.09 13.70
C LEU A 26 20.21 -4.43 12.33
N LEU A 27 20.23 -5.23 11.26
CA LEU A 27 19.98 -4.77 9.90
C LEU A 27 18.59 -4.15 9.78
N SER A 28 17.55 -4.84 10.25
CA SER A 28 16.18 -4.35 10.34
C SER A 28 16.08 -3.01 11.07
N ALA A 29 16.66 -2.93 12.27
CA ALA A 29 16.63 -1.73 13.09
C ALA A 29 17.30 -0.53 12.40
N LEU A 30 18.44 -0.76 11.73
CA LEU A 30 19.12 0.27 10.97
C LEU A 30 18.30 0.71 9.74
N VAL A 31 17.78 -0.23 8.95
CA VAL A 31 16.94 0.07 7.77
C VAL A 31 15.80 1.01 8.16
N LYS A 32 15.03 0.66 9.20
CA LYS A 32 13.94 1.51 9.70
C LYS A 32 14.41 2.89 10.12
N SER A 33 15.52 2.97 10.87
CA SER A 33 16.09 4.24 11.30
C SER A 33 16.43 5.15 10.12
N GLN A 34 16.93 4.59 9.02
CA GLN A 34 17.33 5.37 7.84
C GLN A 34 16.14 5.69 6.94
N LEU A 35 15.17 4.80 6.78
CA LEU A 35 13.90 5.11 6.08
C LEU A 35 13.11 6.20 6.81
N SER A 36 13.14 6.23 8.15
CA SER A 36 12.53 7.31 8.95
C SER A 36 13.18 8.69 8.74
N LYS A 37 14.36 8.72 8.10
CA LYS A 37 15.10 9.93 7.70
C LYS A 37 15.01 10.19 6.20
N GLU A 38 14.07 9.53 5.52
CA GLU A 38 13.80 9.70 4.09
C GLU A 38 15.03 9.36 3.21
N LYS A 39 15.88 8.42 3.66
CA LYS A 39 17.08 7.98 2.92
C LYS A 39 16.79 6.79 2.01
N GLU A 40 17.50 6.75 0.88
CA GLU A 40 17.54 5.58 0.00
C GLU A 40 18.62 4.61 0.50
N ILE A 41 18.32 3.31 0.50
CA ILE A 41 19.15 2.31 1.18
C ILE A 41 19.55 1.21 0.21
N ASN A 42 20.85 1.03 0.02
CA ASN A 42 21.42 -0.16 -0.59
C ASN A 42 21.93 -1.10 0.50
N ILE A 43 21.43 -2.32 0.54
CA ILE A 43 21.87 -3.37 1.44
C ILE A 43 22.79 -4.31 0.65
N SER A 44 23.87 -4.74 1.28
CA SER A 44 24.79 -5.67 0.67
C SER A 44 25.48 -6.54 1.69
N LYS A 45 25.44 -7.84 1.43
CA LYS A 45 26.25 -8.81 2.14
C LYS A 45 27.71 -8.65 1.74
N ILE A 46 28.60 -8.69 2.72
CA ILE A 46 30.05 -8.56 2.48
C ILE A 46 30.57 -9.84 1.80
N ASN A 47 30.80 -9.77 0.49
CA ASN A 47 31.38 -10.86 -0.31
C ASN A 47 32.64 -10.36 -1.06
N ILE A 48 33.52 -11.28 -1.48
CA ILE A 48 34.84 -11.02 -2.11
C ILE A 48 34.73 -10.15 -3.38
N ASP A 49 33.62 -10.24 -4.12
CA ASP A 49 33.46 -9.64 -5.45
C ASP A 49 32.85 -8.22 -5.45
N ASN A 50 32.62 -7.62 -4.27
CA ASN A 50 31.97 -6.31 -4.16
C ASN A 50 32.93 -5.15 -4.48
N GLN A 51 33.40 -5.04 -5.72
CA GLN A 51 33.90 -3.74 -6.23
C GLN A 51 32.72 -2.80 -6.44
N LYS A 52 32.24 -2.18 -5.37
CA LYS A 52 31.18 -1.17 -5.44
C LYS A 52 31.79 0.20 -5.65
N ASN A 53 31.23 0.98 -6.57
CA ASN A 53 31.51 2.41 -6.62
C ASN A 53 30.93 3.06 -5.35
N LEU A 54 31.79 3.28 -4.35
CA LEU A 54 31.40 3.82 -3.06
C LEU A 54 31.05 5.32 -3.12
N GLU A 55 31.55 6.03 -4.13
CA GLU A 55 31.37 7.49 -4.27
C GLU A 55 29.91 7.90 -4.44
N GLN A 56 29.05 7.01 -4.93
CA GLN A 56 27.62 7.29 -5.07
C GLN A 56 26.89 7.42 -3.73
N TYR A 57 27.46 6.90 -2.64
CA TYR A 57 26.82 6.90 -1.32
C TYR A 57 27.26 8.10 -0.49
N ASN A 58 26.33 8.71 0.23
CA ASN A 58 26.57 9.79 1.17
C ASN A 58 27.15 9.26 2.50
N GLU A 59 26.74 8.06 2.90
CA GLU A 59 27.10 7.44 4.16
C GLU A 59 27.13 5.92 4.02
N ILE A 60 28.11 5.28 4.66
CA ILE A 60 28.25 3.82 4.72
C ILE A 60 28.06 3.37 6.16
N PHE A 61 27.21 2.38 6.36
CA PHE A 61 27.04 1.66 7.61
C PHE A 61 27.62 0.27 7.49
N ILE A 62 28.34 -0.17 8.52
CA ILE A 62 28.91 -1.51 8.56
C ILE A 62 28.44 -2.22 9.82
N LEU A 63 27.77 -3.34 9.64
CA LEU A 63 27.16 -4.15 10.69
C LEU A 63 28.00 -5.39 10.98
N ASN A 64 28.35 -5.54 12.26
CA ASN A 64 28.85 -6.77 12.90
C ASN A 64 29.88 -7.60 12.10
N ILE A 65 31.01 -6.98 11.75
CA ILE A 65 32.11 -7.63 11.02
C ILE A 65 32.79 -8.71 11.88
N GLY A 66 33.03 -9.89 11.30
CA GLY A 66 34.02 -10.90 11.74
C GLY A 66 35.43 -10.35 11.97
N GLU A 67 36.25 -11.04 12.77
CA GLU A 67 37.70 -10.80 12.71
C GLU A 67 38.25 -11.45 11.43
N GLU A 68 39.06 -10.68 10.71
CA GLU A 68 40.04 -11.06 9.68
C GLU A 68 39.64 -12.17 8.68
N ASN A 69 38.93 -11.74 7.62
CA ASN A 69 38.91 -12.44 6.33
C ASN A 69 39.36 -11.44 5.24
N TYR A 70 39.98 -11.94 4.17
CA TYR A 70 40.46 -11.19 3.00
C TYR A 70 39.42 -10.20 2.41
N SER A 71 38.13 -10.56 2.37
CA SER A 71 37.04 -9.66 1.92
C SER A 71 36.96 -8.37 2.76
N ILE A 72 37.22 -8.49 4.06
CA ILE A 72 37.18 -7.37 5.01
C ILE A 72 38.42 -6.49 4.81
N GLU A 73 39.57 -7.06 4.46
CA GLU A 73 40.80 -6.31 4.18
C GLU A 73 40.70 -5.50 2.89
N ALA A 74 40.19 -6.11 1.81
CA ALA A 74 39.92 -5.40 0.57
C ALA A 74 38.92 -4.25 0.77
N LEU A 75 37.87 -4.49 1.57
CA LEU A 75 36.92 -3.45 1.96
C LEU A 75 37.56 -2.36 2.83
N LYS A 76 38.47 -2.70 3.76
CA LYS A 76 39.21 -1.71 4.57
C LYS A 76 39.99 -0.75 3.68
N GLU A 77 40.67 -1.24 2.64
CA GLU A 77 41.39 -0.40 1.67
C GLU A 77 40.44 0.55 0.92
N GLN A 78 39.33 0.04 0.39
CA GLN A 78 38.33 0.88 -0.30
C GLN A 78 37.69 1.93 0.61
N LEU A 79 37.46 1.60 1.88
CA LEU A 79 36.93 2.53 2.87
C LEU A 79 37.95 3.59 3.31
N LYS A 80 39.26 3.33 3.20
CA LYS A 80 40.29 4.37 3.44
C LYS A 80 40.25 5.46 2.38
N SER A 81 39.99 5.09 1.12
CA SER A 81 39.86 6.04 0.03
C SER A 81 38.49 6.74 -0.01
N TYR A 82 37.51 6.24 0.73
CA TYR A 82 36.17 6.85 0.78
C TYR A 82 36.19 8.12 1.62
N GLY A 83 36.01 9.28 0.96
CA GLY A 83 36.12 10.60 1.59
C GLY A 83 34.90 11.06 2.40
N LYS A 84 33.88 10.21 2.59
CA LYS A 84 32.62 10.57 3.27
C LYS A 84 32.41 9.73 4.53
N LYS A 85 31.20 9.78 5.11
CA LYS A 85 30.93 9.28 6.45
C LYS A 85 30.81 7.75 6.51
N VAL A 86 31.55 7.13 7.42
CA VAL A 86 31.48 5.68 7.70
C VAL A 86 31.11 5.45 9.16
N ASN A 87 30.06 4.67 9.42
CA ASN A 87 29.64 4.29 10.77
C ASN A 87 29.74 2.77 10.93
N ARG A 88 30.31 2.33 12.06
CA ARG A 88 30.33 0.92 12.44
C ARG A 88 29.35 0.73 13.59
N ILE A 89 28.44 -0.22 13.45
CA ILE A 89 27.40 -0.49 14.45
C ILE A 89 27.51 -1.95 14.88
N LYS A 90 27.65 -2.17 16.17
CA LYS A 90 27.77 -3.50 16.78
C LYS A 90 26.52 -3.91 17.53
N LYS A 91 25.73 -2.95 18.02
CA LYS A 91 24.54 -3.20 18.86
C LYS A 91 23.42 -2.24 18.51
N SER A 92 22.17 -2.69 18.69
CA SER A 92 20.98 -1.89 18.42
C SER A 92 20.87 -0.64 19.30
N SER A 93 21.43 -0.67 20.52
CA SER A 93 21.49 0.50 21.41
C SER A 93 22.33 1.66 20.87
N GLU A 94 23.31 1.39 20.01
CA GLU A 94 24.15 2.42 19.37
C GLU A 94 23.37 3.24 18.33
N LEU A 95 22.25 2.71 17.81
CA LEU A 95 21.32 3.43 16.93
C LEU A 95 20.52 4.49 17.70
N LEU A 96 20.27 4.25 18.99
CA LEU A 96 19.39 5.04 19.84
C LEU A 96 20.15 6.12 20.64
N ASN A 97 21.46 5.95 20.83
CA ASN A 97 22.30 6.84 21.66
C ASN A 97 22.79 8.11 20.95
N LYS A 98 22.36 8.39 19.70
CA LYS A 98 22.60 9.69 19.06
C LYS A 98 21.42 10.60 19.37
N GLU A 99 21.62 11.44 20.38
CA GLU A 99 20.85 12.61 20.80
C GLU A 99 19.93 13.15 19.69
N ASP A 100 18.60 13.10 19.90
CA ASP A 100 17.57 14.02 19.35
C ASP A 100 16.12 13.48 19.47
N PHE A 101 15.90 12.22 19.85
CA PHE A 101 14.58 11.59 19.73
C PHE A 101 13.50 12.01 20.75
N LYS A 102 13.81 12.86 21.72
CA LYS A 102 12.84 13.22 22.78
C LYS A 102 11.91 14.40 22.47
N LEU A 103 12.10 15.15 21.38
CA LEU A 103 11.36 16.40 21.19
C LEU A 103 10.69 16.65 19.82
N LYS A 104 10.68 15.72 18.84
CA LYS A 104 10.01 15.94 17.54
C LYS A 104 9.43 14.69 16.85
N ALA A 105 9.02 13.65 17.57
CA ALA A 105 8.36 12.52 16.94
C ALA A 105 6.95 12.93 16.47
N GLU A 106 6.70 12.95 15.16
CA GLU A 106 5.37 13.18 14.61
C GLU A 106 4.49 11.99 14.97
N THR A 107 3.39 12.24 15.66
CA THR A 107 2.51 11.16 16.12
C THR A 107 1.13 11.35 15.52
N TYR A 108 0.58 10.29 14.94
CA TYR A 108 -0.70 10.27 14.24
C TYR A 108 -1.66 9.31 14.93
N LEU A 109 -2.97 9.59 14.87
CA LEU A 109 -3.99 8.63 15.28
C LEU A 109 -4.35 7.73 14.10
N TYR A 110 -4.41 6.42 14.34
CA TYR A 110 -4.64 5.41 13.31
C TYR A 110 -5.71 4.41 13.78
N LEU A 111 -6.85 4.37 13.08
CA LEU A 111 -7.87 3.34 13.28
C LEU A 111 -7.43 2.08 12.54
N ASP A 112 -7.11 1.05 13.32
CA ASP A 112 -6.62 -0.23 12.79
C ASP A 112 -7.79 -1.20 12.55
N ASN A 113 -7.54 -2.17 11.65
CA ASN A 113 -8.41 -3.31 11.43
C ASN A 113 -9.86 -2.98 11.00
N VAL A 114 -10.04 -1.98 10.13
CA VAL A 114 -11.36 -1.64 9.56
C VAL A 114 -11.66 -2.51 8.34
N THR A 115 -12.76 -3.25 8.42
CA THR A 115 -13.21 -4.27 7.48
C THR A 115 -14.70 -4.11 7.18
N PRO A 116 -15.18 -4.63 6.04
CA PRO A 116 -16.62 -4.68 5.75
C PRO A 116 -17.46 -5.45 6.78
N PHE A 117 -16.83 -6.27 7.63
CA PHE A 117 -17.51 -7.10 8.63
C PHE A 117 -17.65 -6.44 10.00
N ASN A 118 -17.04 -5.26 10.21
CA ASN A 118 -17.27 -4.50 11.44
C ASN A 118 -18.73 -4.03 11.51
N ASP A 119 -19.19 -3.74 12.73
CA ASP A 119 -20.42 -2.98 12.91
C ASP A 119 -20.19 -1.57 12.38
N LEU A 120 -20.70 -1.29 11.19
CA LEU A 120 -20.52 0.01 10.54
C LEU A 120 -21.16 1.14 11.35
N ASN A 121 -22.21 0.89 12.13
CA ASN A 121 -22.78 1.93 13.00
C ASN A 121 -21.81 2.27 14.14
N ASN A 122 -21.12 1.27 14.68
CA ASN A 122 -20.06 1.49 15.66
C ASN A 122 -18.94 2.33 15.06
N LEU A 123 -18.47 1.99 13.85
CA LEU A 123 -17.47 2.78 13.13
C LEU A 123 -17.93 4.23 12.90
N ILE A 124 -19.19 4.47 12.52
CA ILE A 124 -19.72 5.85 12.43
C ILE A 124 -19.63 6.56 13.78
N GLY A 125 -20.00 5.89 14.88
CA GLY A 125 -19.89 6.44 16.23
C GLY A 125 -18.46 6.77 16.65
N GLU A 126 -17.48 5.96 16.22
CA GLU A 126 -16.05 6.23 16.42
C GLU A 126 -15.60 7.46 15.62
N VAL A 127 -16.00 7.57 14.36
CA VAL A 127 -15.72 8.73 13.50
C VAL A 127 -16.33 10.00 14.07
N ASP A 128 -17.59 9.95 14.54
CA ASP A 128 -18.26 11.08 15.18
C ASP A 128 -17.52 11.51 16.44
N TYR A 129 -17.07 10.56 17.26
CA TYR A 129 -16.28 10.89 18.44
C TYR A 129 -14.98 11.62 18.10
N LEU A 130 -14.24 11.15 17.09
CA LEU A 130 -13.01 11.81 16.64
C LEU A 130 -13.28 13.19 16.05
N LYS A 131 -14.36 13.32 15.26
CA LYS A 131 -14.82 14.59 14.71
C LYS A 131 -15.14 15.61 15.80
N ASP A 132 -15.88 15.21 16.83
CA ASP A 132 -16.26 16.07 17.96
C ASP A 132 -15.05 16.54 18.75
N LYS A 133 -14.00 15.71 18.83
CA LYS A 133 -12.70 16.07 19.42
C LYS A 133 -11.79 16.85 18.47
N GLY A 134 -12.21 17.11 17.22
CA GLY A 134 -11.41 17.79 16.20
C GLY A 134 -10.20 16.99 15.70
N ILE A 135 -10.17 15.67 15.91
CA ILE A 135 -9.05 14.80 15.56
C ILE A 135 -9.15 14.38 14.09
N LYS A 136 -8.07 14.60 13.33
CA LYS A 136 -7.91 14.10 11.96
C LYS A 136 -7.00 12.88 11.99
N PHE A 137 -7.47 11.77 11.42
CA PHE A 137 -6.91 10.45 11.64
C PHE A 137 -6.64 9.71 10.32
N PHE A 138 -5.89 8.62 10.42
CA PHE A 138 -5.79 7.61 9.37
C PHE A 138 -6.69 6.43 9.69
N ILE A 139 -7.23 5.77 8.66
CA ILE A 139 -8.10 4.61 8.81
C ILE A 139 -7.66 3.52 7.84
N GLU A 140 -7.31 2.35 8.39
CA GLU A 140 -6.86 1.20 7.60
C GLU A 140 -8.03 0.44 7.01
N ALA A 141 -8.19 0.49 5.69
CA ALA A 141 -9.24 -0.27 5.02
C ALA A 141 -8.68 -1.61 4.50
N ALA A 142 -9.27 -2.72 4.94
CA ALA A 142 -8.98 -4.04 4.40
C ALA A 142 -9.26 -4.10 2.89
N PRO A 143 -8.42 -4.77 2.08
CA PRO A 143 -8.65 -4.82 0.65
C PRO A 143 -9.88 -5.67 0.30
N VAL A 144 -10.66 -5.21 -0.67
CA VAL A 144 -11.87 -5.90 -1.17
C VAL A 144 -11.64 -6.25 -2.64
N PHE A 145 -11.65 -7.54 -2.99
CA PHE A 145 -11.21 -8.04 -4.29
C PHE A 145 -12.36 -8.19 -5.31
N VAL A 146 -13.36 -9.06 -5.10
CA VAL A 146 -14.51 -9.23 -6.03
C VAL A 146 -15.74 -9.79 -5.29
N ASN A 147 -16.93 -9.27 -5.65
CA ASN A 147 -18.32 -9.73 -5.38
C ASN A 147 -18.60 -10.84 -4.36
N GLU A 148 -18.97 -10.49 -3.12
CA GLU A 148 -19.84 -11.35 -2.28
C GLU A 148 -21.00 -10.62 -1.56
N ASP A 149 -21.15 -9.31 -1.74
CA ASP A 149 -22.43 -8.61 -1.60
C ASP A 149 -22.22 -7.16 -2.07
N LEU A 150 -22.68 -6.81 -3.27
CA LEU A 150 -22.64 -5.41 -3.77
C LEU A 150 -23.18 -4.41 -2.73
N LYS A 151 -24.10 -4.87 -1.87
CA LYS A 151 -24.62 -4.11 -0.72
C LYS A 151 -23.63 -3.95 0.43
N ALA A 152 -22.89 -4.99 0.81
CA ALA A 152 -21.94 -4.91 1.92
C ALA A 152 -20.76 -4.01 1.55
N MET A 153 -20.23 -4.14 0.34
CA MET A 153 -19.20 -3.22 -0.16
C MET A 153 -19.74 -1.79 -0.29
N GLY A 154 -20.95 -1.59 -0.81
CA GLY A 154 -21.58 -0.27 -0.89
C GLY A 154 -21.73 0.40 0.48
N ARG A 155 -22.20 -0.34 1.48
CA ARG A 155 -22.33 0.14 2.87
C ARG A 155 -20.98 0.44 3.51
N PHE A 156 -20.00 -0.43 3.33
CA PHE A 156 -18.65 -0.21 3.83
C PHE A 156 -18.01 1.01 3.17
N ALA A 157 -18.20 1.15 1.86
CA ALA A 157 -17.72 2.28 1.11
C ALA A 157 -18.37 3.59 1.55
N GLU A 158 -19.67 3.59 1.83
CA GLU A 158 -20.38 4.73 2.41
C GLU A 158 -19.81 5.13 3.78
N ALA A 159 -19.52 4.16 4.66
CA ALA A 159 -18.88 4.44 5.94
C ALA A 159 -17.47 5.04 5.77
N LEU A 160 -16.68 4.56 4.81
CA LEU A 160 -15.38 5.14 4.50
C LEU A 160 -15.48 6.55 3.89
N ARG A 161 -16.46 6.82 3.03
CA ARG A 161 -16.75 8.19 2.54
C ARG A 161 -17.16 9.11 3.68
N TYR A 162 -17.96 8.62 4.63
CA TYR A 162 -18.28 9.36 5.85
C TYR A 162 -17.02 9.67 6.67
N ALA A 163 -16.14 8.69 6.86
CA ALA A 163 -14.85 8.92 7.52
C ALA A 163 -14.01 9.98 6.79
N GLN A 164 -13.88 9.88 5.45
CA GLN A 164 -13.10 10.84 4.66
C GLN A 164 -13.65 12.27 4.76
N ALA A 165 -14.98 12.43 4.69
CA ALA A 165 -15.65 13.72 4.86
C ALA A 165 -15.45 14.34 6.25
N ASN A 166 -15.24 13.52 7.28
CA ASN A 166 -15.11 13.98 8.66
C ASN A 166 -13.65 14.05 9.15
N GLY A 167 -12.67 13.81 8.26
CA GLY A 167 -11.25 14.01 8.57
C GLY A 167 -10.39 12.75 8.62
N GLY A 168 -10.97 11.60 8.28
CA GLY A 168 -10.24 10.37 8.04
C GLY A 168 -9.47 10.39 6.72
N LYS A 169 -8.34 9.69 6.69
CA LYS A 169 -7.55 9.44 5.48
C LYS A 169 -7.36 7.94 5.34
N VAL A 170 -7.86 7.37 4.25
CA VAL A 170 -7.87 5.92 4.05
C VAL A 170 -6.47 5.42 3.71
N ILE A 171 -6.03 4.37 4.38
CA ILE A 171 -4.79 3.64 4.13
C ILE A 171 -5.15 2.26 3.59
N LEU A 172 -4.53 1.88 2.48
CA LEU A 172 -4.78 0.60 1.83
C LEU A 172 -3.96 -0.49 2.53
N LYS A 173 -4.62 -1.46 3.15
CA LYS A 173 -3.93 -2.61 3.77
C LYS A 173 -3.44 -3.60 2.72
N PHE A 174 -2.22 -4.12 2.88
CA PHE A 174 -1.78 -5.28 2.11
C PHE A 174 -2.72 -6.48 2.30
N PRO A 175 -3.00 -7.26 1.24
CA PRO A 175 -3.84 -8.44 1.35
C PRO A 175 -3.18 -9.49 2.24
N ILE A 176 -3.93 -10.05 3.19
CA ILE A 176 -3.50 -11.24 3.93
C ILE A 176 -3.58 -12.39 2.93
N ILE A 177 -2.43 -12.90 2.51
CA ILE A 177 -2.36 -14.12 1.70
C ILE A 177 -1.66 -15.18 2.53
N ASN A 178 -2.37 -16.24 2.86
CA ASN A 178 -1.77 -17.42 3.45
C ASN A 178 -0.73 -17.95 2.46
N SER A 179 0.53 -17.92 2.87
CA SER A 179 1.74 -18.27 2.11
C SER A 179 1.82 -19.74 1.67
N LYS A 180 0.74 -20.50 1.86
CA LYS A 180 0.55 -21.85 1.33
C LYS A 180 -0.69 -21.82 0.45
N GLY A 181 -0.50 -21.58 -0.84
CA GLY A 181 -1.55 -21.84 -1.82
C GLY A 181 -2.04 -23.29 -1.68
N VAL A 182 -3.27 -23.56 -2.13
CA VAL A 182 -3.95 -24.87 -2.04
C VAL A 182 -3.11 -26.05 -2.60
N ASN A 183 -2.11 -25.75 -3.44
CA ASN A 183 -1.22 -26.73 -4.08
C ASN A 183 0.27 -26.60 -3.71
N GLY A 184 0.63 -25.89 -2.64
CA GLY A 184 2.03 -25.75 -2.22
C GLY A 184 2.91 -24.89 -3.15
N THR A 185 2.32 -24.22 -4.14
CA THR A 185 2.96 -23.18 -4.94
C THR A 185 2.87 -21.85 -4.21
N ASP A 186 4.00 -21.17 -4.06
CA ASP A 186 4.13 -19.82 -3.52
C ASP A 186 3.05 -18.91 -4.10
N THR A 187 2.21 -18.33 -3.24
CA THR A 187 1.29 -17.26 -3.64
C THR A 187 2.13 -15.99 -3.81
N GLY A 188 2.86 -15.93 -4.91
CA GLY A 188 3.92 -14.97 -5.16
C GLY A 188 3.48 -13.51 -5.15
N GLY A 189 4.46 -12.61 -5.09
CA GLY A 189 4.28 -11.16 -5.02
C GLY A 189 3.45 -10.58 -6.17
N LYS A 190 3.40 -11.27 -7.32
CA LYS A 190 2.48 -10.93 -8.41
C LYS A 190 1.01 -10.97 -7.97
N ILE A 191 0.58 -12.04 -7.29
CA ILE A 191 -0.82 -12.19 -6.84
C ILE A 191 -1.15 -11.13 -5.80
N ILE A 192 -0.25 -10.90 -4.84
CA ILE A 192 -0.38 -9.84 -3.84
C ILE A 192 -0.53 -8.48 -4.52
N GLY A 193 0.35 -8.19 -5.48
CA GLY A 193 0.34 -6.94 -6.23
C GLY A 193 -0.91 -6.74 -7.06
N ASP A 194 -1.39 -7.77 -7.76
CA ASP A 194 -2.60 -7.71 -8.57
C ASP A 194 -3.84 -7.49 -7.69
N LYS A 195 -3.92 -8.18 -6.54
CA LYS A 195 -4.97 -7.98 -5.54
C LYS A 195 -4.96 -6.57 -4.93
N LEU A 196 -3.79 -6.00 -4.67
CA LEU A 196 -3.68 -4.64 -4.15
C LEU A 196 -4.14 -3.60 -5.18
N LYS A 197 -3.76 -3.78 -6.46
CA LYS A 197 -4.21 -2.94 -7.58
C LYS A 197 -5.73 -3.02 -7.76
N GLU A 198 -6.29 -4.23 -7.68
CA GLU A 198 -7.73 -4.45 -7.76
C GLU A 198 -8.47 -3.75 -6.61
N ALA A 199 -7.99 -3.89 -5.37
CA ALA A 199 -8.57 -3.18 -4.23
C ALA A 199 -8.49 -1.65 -4.39
N PHE A 200 -7.36 -1.13 -4.86
CA PHE A 200 -7.21 0.30 -5.17
C PHE A 200 -8.22 0.77 -6.23
N LYS A 201 -8.40 0.00 -7.31
CA LYS A 201 -9.39 0.28 -8.35
C LYS A 201 -10.82 0.24 -7.81
N ASN A 202 -11.14 -0.75 -6.98
CA ASN A 202 -12.45 -0.86 -6.35
C ASN A 202 -12.73 0.35 -5.46
N TYR A 203 -11.78 0.76 -4.62
CA TYR A 203 -11.95 1.95 -3.78
C TYR A 203 -12.17 3.21 -4.61
N THR A 204 -11.35 3.45 -5.63
CA THR A 204 -11.50 4.63 -6.49
C THR A 204 -12.83 4.67 -7.23
N ASN A 205 -13.34 3.50 -7.68
CA ASN A 205 -14.67 3.39 -8.28
C ASN A 205 -15.79 3.81 -7.30
N TYR A 206 -15.67 3.44 -6.03
CA TYR A 206 -16.59 3.84 -4.95
C TYR A 206 -16.30 5.24 -4.36
N TRP A 207 -15.51 6.05 -5.05
CA TRP A 207 -15.06 7.37 -4.61
C TRP A 207 -14.39 7.35 -3.25
N ILE A 208 -13.58 6.33 -3.00
CA ILE A 208 -12.70 6.26 -1.83
C ILE A 208 -11.29 6.39 -2.34
N TYR A 209 -10.55 7.29 -1.71
CA TYR A 209 -9.24 7.69 -2.20
C TYR A 209 -8.16 7.38 -1.16
N PRO A 210 -7.53 6.19 -1.21
CA PRO A 210 -6.42 5.85 -0.35
C PRO A 210 -5.23 6.80 -0.55
N VAL A 211 -4.52 7.13 0.53
CA VAL A 211 -3.38 8.08 0.51
C VAL A 211 -2.07 7.50 1.02
N GLY A 212 -2.05 6.21 1.35
CA GLY A 212 -0.87 5.46 1.76
C GLY A 212 -1.19 3.96 1.80
N ILE A 213 -0.15 3.16 2.01
CA ILE A 213 -0.26 1.70 2.08
C ILE A 213 0.22 1.22 3.45
N ASN A 214 -0.41 0.20 4.03
CA ASN A 214 0.09 -0.49 5.21
C ASN A 214 0.68 -1.85 4.84
N ALA A 215 1.91 -2.13 5.28
CA ALA A 215 2.61 -3.38 5.04
C ALA A 215 3.26 -3.94 6.33
N ASP A 216 3.45 -5.26 6.36
CA ASP A 216 4.29 -5.90 7.37
C ASP A 216 5.76 -5.73 7.01
N GLU A 217 6.63 -5.61 8.02
CA GLU A 217 8.05 -5.31 7.81
C GLU A 217 8.76 -6.31 6.89
N GLU A 218 8.41 -7.59 6.95
CA GLU A 218 8.99 -8.63 6.10
C GLU A 218 8.81 -8.35 4.60
N LEU A 219 7.71 -7.67 4.22
CA LEU A 219 7.41 -7.39 2.83
C LEU A 219 8.40 -6.39 2.22
N LEU A 220 9.04 -5.53 3.03
CA LEU A 220 10.06 -4.59 2.58
C LEU A 220 11.26 -5.26 1.92
N TYR A 221 11.50 -6.53 2.23
CA TYR A 221 12.67 -7.29 1.80
C TYR A 221 12.36 -8.26 0.66
N ARG A 222 11.14 -8.24 0.13
CA ARG A 222 10.68 -9.12 -0.94
C ARG A 222 10.88 -8.48 -2.31
N GLU A 223 11.79 -9.03 -3.12
CA GLU A 223 12.08 -8.53 -4.47
C GLU A 223 10.83 -8.53 -5.36
N ASP A 224 9.99 -9.56 -5.25
CA ASP A 224 8.76 -9.71 -6.05
C ASP A 224 7.63 -8.72 -5.67
N LEU A 225 7.78 -7.98 -4.57
CA LEU A 225 6.87 -6.91 -4.12
C LEU A 225 7.42 -5.51 -4.31
N LYS A 226 8.69 -5.37 -4.72
CA LYS A 226 9.38 -4.08 -4.80
C LYS A 226 8.60 -3.05 -5.64
N ASN A 227 8.17 -3.42 -6.84
CA ASN A 227 7.39 -2.54 -7.72
C ASN A 227 6.07 -2.07 -7.10
N ILE A 228 5.48 -2.88 -6.21
CA ILE A 228 4.24 -2.53 -5.51
C ILE A 228 4.53 -1.57 -4.36
N LEU A 229 5.58 -1.81 -3.58
CA LEU A 229 5.98 -0.94 -2.47
C LEU A 229 6.51 0.42 -2.97
N GLU A 230 7.10 0.48 -4.16
CA GLU A 230 7.55 1.73 -4.80
C GLU A 230 6.41 2.53 -5.45
N SER A 231 5.19 2.00 -5.49
CA SER A 231 4.01 2.71 -6.00
C SER A 231 3.56 3.86 -5.11
N THR A 232 4.07 3.95 -3.87
CA THR A 232 3.71 4.94 -2.86
C THR A 232 4.95 5.61 -2.28
N ASP A 233 4.85 6.87 -1.86
CA ASP A 233 5.85 7.53 -0.99
C ASP A 233 5.48 7.46 0.50
N THR A 234 4.35 6.83 0.82
CA THR A 234 3.74 6.82 2.15
C THR A 234 3.39 5.40 2.56
N LEU A 235 4.17 4.90 3.53
CA LEU A 235 4.09 3.54 4.04
C LEU A 235 3.88 3.55 5.55
N PHE A 236 2.84 2.84 5.99
CA PHE A 236 2.61 2.48 7.38
C PHE A 236 3.14 1.08 7.61
N LEU A 237 3.86 0.87 8.71
CA LEU A 237 4.57 -0.38 8.96
C LEU A 237 4.06 -1.07 10.23
N ASN A 238 3.66 -2.34 10.09
CA ASN A 238 3.54 -3.25 11.23
C ASN A 238 4.94 -3.76 11.61
N TYR A 239 5.33 -3.51 12.85
CA TYR A 239 6.62 -3.96 13.36
C TYR A 239 6.60 -5.45 13.68
N ASN A 240 7.63 -6.19 13.24
CA ASN A 240 7.90 -7.55 13.67
C ASN A 240 9.34 -7.63 14.24
N GLU A 241 9.49 -8.04 15.50
CA GLU A 241 10.80 -8.16 16.16
C GLU A 241 11.61 -9.36 15.63
N ASP A 242 10.93 -10.37 15.07
CA ASP A 242 11.48 -11.70 14.78
C ASP A 242 11.80 -11.94 13.29
N ILE A 243 12.01 -10.88 12.51
CA ILE A 243 12.25 -11.05 11.07
C ILE A 243 13.65 -11.60 10.79
N ASN A 244 13.72 -12.60 9.91
CA ASN A 244 14.96 -13.14 9.39
C ASN A 244 15.23 -12.56 7.99
N ILE A 245 16.27 -11.73 7.87
CA ILE A 245 16.63 -11.08 6.61
C ILE A 245 17.87 -11.76 6.05
N ASP A 246 17.75 -12.34 4.85
CA ASP A 246 18.87 -12.90 4.11
C ASP A 246 18.84 -12.41 2.67
N ILE A 247 19.61 -11.35 2.38
CA ILE A 247 19.65 -10.73 1.05
C ILE A 247 21.08 -10.37 0.68
N ASP A 248 21.53 -10.86 -0.47
CA ASP A 248 22.90 -10.57 -0.92
C ASP A 248 23.06 -9.10 -1.36
N ASN A 249 22.11 -8.60 -2.15
CA ASN A 249 22.05 -7.22 -2.59
C ASN A 249 20.59 -6.79 -2.70
N TYR A 250 20.24 -5.67 -2.09
CA TYR A 250 18.87 -5.13 -2.14
C TYR A 250 18.91 -3.62 -2.17
N GLU A 251 17.93 -2.99 -2.81
CA GLU A 251 17.76 -1.54 -2.81
C GLU A 251 16.34 -1.21 -2.39
N ILE A 252 16.23 -0.33 -1.40
CA ILE A 252 14.98 0.21 -0.88
C ILE A 252 14.96 1.71 -1.18
N LYS A 253 13.95 2.16 -1.93
CA LYS A 253 13.75 3.58 -2.19
C LYS A 253 13.40 4.34 -0.92
N ALA A 254 13.74 5.62 -0.90
CA ALA A 254 13.29 6.52 0.14
C ALA A 254 11.76 6.68 0.12
N TYR A 255 11.17 6.72 1.31
CA TYR A 255 9.77 7.08 1.52
C TYR A 255 9.71 8.48 2.14
N ARG A 256 8.84 9.35 1.62
CA ARG A 256 8.56 10.63 2.27
C ARG A 256 7.93 10.41 3.64
N ASN A 257 7.02 9.45 3.74
CA ASN A 257 6.34 9.13 4.98
C ASN A 257 6.54 7.65 5.30
N PHE A 258 7.56 7.35 6.08
CA PHE A 258 7.76 6.04 6.68
C PHE A 258 7.27 6.08 8.13
N ILE A 259 6.07 5.57 8.38
CA ILE A 259 5.34 5.74 9.65
C ILE A 259 5.24 4.39 10.36
N GLN A 260 5.82 4.29 11.54
CA GLN A 260 5.74 3.07 12.34
C GLN A 260 4.41 2.99 13.07
N LYS A 261 3.64 1.91 12.89
CA LYS A 261 2.45 1.67 13.71
C LYS A 261 2.86 1.14 15.07
N VAL A 262 2.24 1.66 16.12
CA VAL A 262 2.61 1.40 17.52
C VAL A 262 1.37 1.14 18.36
N GLU A 263 1.43 0.15 19.24
CA GLU A 263 0.35 -0.11 20.19
C GLU A 263 0.23 1.04 21.19
N LEU A 264 -1.00 1.38 21.58
CA LEU A 264 -1.24 2.43 22.58
C LEU A 264 -0.49 2.17 23.89
N LYS A 265 -0.49 0.92 24.35
CA LYS A 265 0.19 0.52 25.60
C LYS A 265 1.70 0.72 25.48
N ASP A 266 2.28 0.33 24.35
CA ASP A 266 3.73 0.43 24.13
C ASP A 266 4.16 1.88 23.98
N TYR A 267 3.38 2.70 23.28
CA TYR A 267 3.67 4.13 23.16
C TYR A 267 3.61 4.84 24.52
N ILE A 268 2.65 4.50 25.38
CA ILE A 268 2.55 5.07 26.73
C ILE A 268 3.70 4.60 27.63
N ASN A 269 4.14 3.35 27.49
CA ASN A 269 5.13 2.74 28.38
C ASN A 269 6.59 2.92 27.92
N ASN A 270 6.83 3.12 26.62
CA ASN A 270 8.16 3.20 26.00
C ASN A 270 8.27 4.41 25.07
N GLU A 271 9.18 5.34 25.39
CA GLU A 271 9.53 6.51 24.57
C GLU A 271 10.41 6.16 23.33
N LYS A 272 10.26 4.98 22.74
CA LYS A 272 11.11 4.53 21.62
C LYS A 272 10.29 4.17 20.42
N THR A 273 10.01 5.16 19.60
CA THR A 273 9.33 4.91 18.32
C THR A 273 9.90 5.91 17.32
N SER A 274 9.91 5.53 16.04
CA SER A 274 10.43 6.27 14.88
C SER A 274 10.24 7.81 14.89
N SER A 275 10.90 8.53 13.98
CA SER A 275 10.62 9.97 13.78
C SER A 275 9.14 10.25 13.45
N LYS A 276 8.42 9.27 12.88
CA LYS A 276 6.99 9.30 12.58
C LYS A 276 6.31 8.03 13.08
N ASN A 277 5.26 8.19 13.90
CA ASN A 277 4.53 7.10 14.56
C ASN A 277 3.03 7.21 14.38
N ALA A 278 2.35 6.07 14.31
CA ALA A 278 0.89 5.96 14.23
C ALA A 278 0.38 5.12 15.40
N ILE A 279 -0.27 5.77 16.38
CA ILE A 279 -0.87 5.09 17.52
C ILE A 279 -2.11 4.35 17.02
N LYS A 280 -2.08 3.02 17.16
CA LYS A 280 -3.18 2.15 16.77
C LYS A 280 -4.29 2.17 17.81
N ILE A 281 -5.51 2.42 17.35
CA ILE A 281 -6.74 2.17 18.10
C ILE A 281 -7.58 1.21 17.27
N GLU A 282 -7.96 0.07 17.86
CA GLU A 282 -8.80 -0.94 17.20
C GLU A 282 -10.24 -0.44 17.02
N SER A 283 -10.73 -0.47 15.78
CA SER A 283 -12.09 -0.04 15.41
C SER A 283 -13.16 -1.15 15.55
N ASN A 284 -12.73 -2.39 15.81
CA ASN A 284 -13.62 -3.51 16.10
C ASN A 284 -13.99 -3.61 17.60
N SER A 285 -13.54 -2.66 18.41
CA SER A 285 -13.79 -2.62 19.85
C SER A 285 -15.16 -2.01 20.17
N ASN A 286 -15.63 -2.19 21.40
CA ASN A 286 -16.82 -1.49 21.88
C ASN A 286 -16.57 0.03 21.82
N LEU A 287 -17.52 0.84 21.33
CA LEU A 287 -17.42 2.30 21.27
C LEU A 287 -16.95 2.96 22.60
N GLU A 288 -17.36 2.44 23.75
CA GLU A 288 -16.90 2.96 25.04
C GLU A 288 -15.41 2.68 25.28
N GLU A 289 -14.94 1.49 24.91
CA GLU A 289 -13.53 1.14 24.95
C GLU A 289 -12.70 2.00 23.99
N PHE A 290 -13.20 2.20 22.76
CA PHE A 290 -12.63 3.11 21.79
C PHE A 290 -12.46 4.52 22.36
N LYS A 291 -13.54 5.10 22.91
CA LYS A 291 -13.53 6.44 23.53
C LYS A 291 -12.51 6.53 24.66
N ASN A 292 -12.49 5.53 25.55
CA ASN A 292 -11.53 5.45 26.64
C ASN A 292 -10.08 5.41 26.13
N ASN A 293 -9.82 4.70 25.03
CA ASN A 293 -8.48 4.62 24.45
C ASN A 293 -8.06 5.93 23.76
N VAL A 294 -8.98 6.61 23.07
CA VAL A 294 -8.74 7.96 22.52
C VAL A 294 -8.49 8.97 23.65
N ASP A 295 -9.29 8.95 24.71
CA ASP A 295 -9.12 9.86 25.85
C ASP A 295 -7.81 9.61 26.61
N LYS A 296 -7.31 8.38 26.67
CA LYS A 296 -5.95 8.08 27.16
C LYS A 296 -4.88 8.75 26.31
N VAL A 297 -5.02 8.77 24.98
CA VAL A 297 -4.08 9.49 24.10
C VAL A 297 -4.10 10.98 24.40
N LEU A 298 -5.30 11.57 24.50
CA LEU A 298 -5.47 13.01 24.75
C LEU A 298 -4.99 13.43 26.15
N SER A 299 -5.27 12.63 27.17
CA SER A 299 -4.88 12.93 28.57
C SER A 299 -3.38 12.86 28.83
N LYS A 300 -2.61 12.21 27.95
CA LYS A 300 -1.14 12.15 28.02
C LYS A 300 -0.44 13.33 27.35
N GLU A 301 -1.19 14.36 26.94
CA GLU A 301 -0.69 15.54 26.21
C GLU A 301 0.10 15.16 24.93
N ILE A 302 -0.23 14.01 24.33
CA ILE A 302 0.39 13.56 23.09
C ILE A 302 -0.06 14.51 21.98
N ASN A 303 0.89 15.24 21.40
CA ASN A 303 0.62 16.15 20.30
C ASN A 303 0.37 15.36 19.01
N LEU A 304 -0.90 15.10 18.72
CA LEU A 304 -1.32 14.44 17.49
C LEU A 304 -1.21 15.40 16.29
N ILE A 305 -0.40 15.01 15.31
CA ILE A 305 -0.34 15.67 14.01
C ILE A 305 -1.59 15.28 13.21
N PRO A 306 -2.38 16.25 12.73
CA PRO A 306 -3.54 15.97 11.89
C PRO A 306 -3.14 15.24 10.59
N SER A 307 -3.90 14.21 10.20
CA SER A 307 -3.64 13.44 8.97
C SER A 307 -3.66 14.28 7.68
N ASN A 308 -4.30 15.45 7.68
CA ASN A 308 -4.30 16.38 6.55
C ASN A 308 -3.00 17.22 6.44
N LYS A 309 -2.05 17.12 7.38
CA LYS A 309 -0.75 17.78 7.28
C LYS A 309 0.29 16.99 6.48
N ILE A 310 -0.02 15.76 6.07
CA ILE A 310 0.89 14.98 5.23
C ILE A 310 0.61 15.25 3.76
N SER A 311 1.67 15.20 2.95
CA SER A 311 1.55 15.06 1.50
C SER A 311 1.97 13.64 1.12
N SER A 312 1.27 13.04 0.17
CA SER A 312 1.54 11.67 -0.26
C SER A 312 1.08 11.40 -1.69
N TYR A 313 1.55 10.32 -2.27
CA TYR A 313 0.98 9.77 -3.50
C TYR A 313 0.93 8.24 -3.49
N ILE A 314 -0.01 7.70 -4.26
CA ILE A 314 -0.04 6.30 -4.70
C ILE A 314 -0.25 6.30 -6.21
N LYS A 315 0.50 5.48 -6.94
CA LYS A 315 0.40 5.36 -8.39
C LYS A 315 0.38 3.90 -8.85
N PHE A 316 -0.79 3.46 -9.31
CA PHE A 316 -0.96 2.23 -10.09
C PHE A 316 -1.35 2.62 -11.53
N GLU A 317 -2.48 2.12 -12.04
CA GLU A 317 -3.07 2.57 -13.31
C GLU A 317 -3.55 4.03 -13.22
N SER A 318 -4.11 4.40 -12.07
CA SER A 318 -4.43 5.78 -11.71
C SER A 318 -3.53 6.28 -10.59
N GLU A 319 -3.38 7.60 -10.52
CA GLU A 319 -2.58 8.29 -9.53
C GLU A 319 -3.50 9.01 -8.54
N ILE A 320 -3.30 8.76 -7.24
CA ILE A 320 -3.87 9.59 -6.18
C ILE A 320 -2.74 10.41 -5.57
N LYS A 321 -2.93 11.72 -5.51
CA LYS A 321 -2.07 12.65 -4.78
C LYS A 321 -2.86 13.28 -3.65
N ASN A 322 -2.30 13.28 -2.45
CA ASN A 322 -2.77 14.08 -1.34
C ASN A 322 -1.77 15.21 -1.10
N ASN A 323 -2.22 16.45 -1.23
CA ASN A 323 -1.41 17.65 -1.04
C ASN A 323 -1.98 18.43 0.16
N TYR A 324 -1.48 18.11 1.36
CA TYR A 324 -1.89 18.75 2.61
C TYR A 324 -3.41 18.82 2.79
N GLY A 325 -4.06 17.65 2.64
CA GLY A 325 -5.50 17.50 2.88
C GLY A 325 -6.35 17.50 1.62
N ARG A 326 -5.89 18.14 0.53
CA ARG A 326 -6.54 18.11 -0.77
C ARG A 326 -6.16 16.86 -1.55
N VAL A 327 -7.16 16.11 -2.01
CA VAL A 327 -6.96 14.84 -2.71
C VAL A 327 -7.26 15.01 -4.19
N PHE A 328 -6.36 14.49 -5.03
CA PHE A 328 -6.45 14.55 -6.48
C PHE A 328 -6.37 13.14 -7.05
N LEU A 329 -7.31 12.78 -7.93
CA LEU A 329 -7.25 11.57 -8.75
C LEU A 329 -6.88 11.99 -10.18
N ASN A 330 -5.75 11.51 -10.70
CA ASN A 330 -5.25 11.88 -12.04
C ASN A 330 -5.23 13.41 -12.27
N ASN A 331 -4.75 14.15 -11.27
CA ASN A 331 -4.72 15.63 -11.19
C ASN A 331 -6.09 16.35 -11.12
N GLN A 332 -7.21 15.62 -11.10
CA GLN A 332 -8.53 16.20 -10.81
C GLN A 332 -8.79 16.20 -9.31
N GLU A 333 -9.18 17.34 -8.74
CA GLU A 333 -9.52 17.42 -7.31
C GLU A 333 -10.79 16.60 -7.01
N VAL A 334 -10.67 15.70 -6.04
CA VAL A 334 -11.72 14.77 -5.59
C VAL A 334 -11.86 14.78 -4.06
N THR A 335 -11.37 15.84 -3.41
CA THR A 335 -11.46 16.01 -1.95
C THR A 335 -12.92 15.92 -1.49
N GLN A 336 -13.19 15.03 -0.53
CA GLN A 336 -14.51 14.93 0.09
C GLN A 336 -14.63 15.92 1.24
N ASP A 337 -15.06 17.15 0.94
CA ASP A 337 -15.32 18.18 1.95
C ASP A 337 -16.69 18.02 2.62
N ARG A 338 -17.56 17.16 2.07
CA ARG A 338 -18.84 16.79 2.63
C ARG A 338 -19.10 15.30 2.43
N PHE A 339 -19.98 14.75 3.26
CA PHE A 339 -20.42 13.39 3.12
C PHE A 339 -21.27 13.20 1.86
N ILE A 340 -21.01 12.10 1.15
CA ILE A 340 -21.75 11.63 -0.03
C ILE A 340 -22.31 10.25 0.33
N ASN A 341 -23.61 10.21 0.57
CA ASN A 341 -24.32 8.97 0.90
C ASN A 341 -24.46 8.05 -0.32
N SER A 342 -24.97 6.84 -0.10
CA SER A 342 -25.12 5.84 -1.17
C SER A 342 -26.05 6.31 -2.30
N GLU A 343 -27.17 6.94 -1.99
CA GLU A 343 -28.13 7.43 -3.00
C GLU A 343 -27.51 8.50 -3.91
N GLU A 344 -26.78 9.44 -3.33
CA GLU A 344 -26.11 10.50 -4.08
C GLU A 344 -25.00 9.94 -4.98
N TYR A 345 -24.20 9.01 -4.44
CA TYR A 345 -23.16 8.31 -5.18
C TYR A 345 -23.76 7.56 -6.39
N GLU A 346 -24.79 6.74 -6.17
CA GLU A 346 -25.44 5.98 -7.24
C GLU A 346 -26.03 6.90 -8.33
N ASN A 347 -26.68 7.99 -7.91
CA ASN A 347 -27.23 8.99 -8.84
C ASN A 347 -26.15 9.65 -9.69
N ALA A 348 -24.98 9.94 -9.12
CA ALA A 348 -23.87 10.55 -9.85
C ALA A 348 -23.22 9.58 -10.84
N VAL A 349 -22.96 8.34 -10.41
CA VAL A 349 -22.38 7.29 -11.27
C VAL A 349 -23.31 6.99 -12.45
N ASN A 350 -24.61 6.83 -12.20
CA ASN A 350 -25.60 6.57 -13.26
C ASN A 350 -25.68 7.72 -14.28
N LYS A 351 -25.55 8.98 -13.84
CA LYS A 351 -25.51 10.14 -14.75
C LYS A 351 -24.27 10.13 -15.65
N THR A 352 -23.12 9.71 -15.14
CA THR A 352 -21.88 9.59 -15.94
C THR A 352 -22.00 8.48 -16.99
N ILE A 353 -22.50 7.31 -16.60
CA ILE A 353 -22.73 6.18 -17.52
C ILE A 353 -23.72 6.55 -18.63
N ASN A 354 -24.78 7.30 -18.29
CA ASN A 354 -25.78 7.76 -19.26
C ASN A 354 -25.25 8.87 -20.20
N LYS A 355 -24.20 9.61 -19.80
CA LYS A 355 -23.54 10.61 -20.66
C LYS A 355 -22.50 9.98 -21.59
N GLU A 356 -21.80 8.93 -21.16
CA GLU A 356 -20.82 8.21 -21.98
C GLU A 356 -21.46 7.22 -22.97
N ASN A 357 -22.77 6.98 -22.86
CA ASN A 357 -23.55 6.18 -23.82
C ASN A 357 -24.57 7.01 -24.63
N PRO A 358 -24.17 7.77 -25.66
CA PRO A 358 -25.06 8.09 -26.77
C PRO A 358 -25.02 7.03 -27.89
N ILE A 359 -24.35 5.89 -27.70
CA ILE A 359 -24.30 4.81 -28.68
C ILE A 359 -24.64 3.48 -28.00
N LYS A 360 -25.92 3.31 -27.65
CA LYS A 360 -26.52 1.99 -27.86
C LYS A 360 -26.52 1.80 -29.37
N GLU A 361 -25.47 1.17 -29.91
CA GLU A 361 -25.63 0.49 -31.20
C GLU A 361 -26.79 -0.48 -30.98
N ASP A 362 -27.90 -0.12 -31.59
CA ASP A 362 -29.20 -0.73 -31.42
C ASP A 362 -29.06 -2.22 -31.76
N LEU A 363 -28.95 -3.08 -30.74
CA LEU A 363 -28.82 -4.54 -30.90
C LEU A 363 -29.97 -5.13 -31.74
N THR A 364 -31.07 -4.39 -31.85
CA THR A 364 -32.20 -4.61 -32.78
C THR A 364 -31.79 -4.52 -34.26
N ILE A 365 -30.89 -3.61 -34.65
CA ILE A 365 -30.38 -3.51 -36.04
C ILE A 365 -29.43 -4.67 -36.36
N THR A 366 -28.56 -5.04 -35.41
CA THR A 366 -27.63 -6.17 -35.57
C THR A 366 -28.37 -7.51 -35.63
N ASN A 367 -29.38 -7.71 -34.77
CA ASN A 367 -30.25 -8.89 -34.80
C ASN A 367 -31.08 -8.96 -36.09
N ARG A 368 -31.59 -7.82 -36.59
CA ARG A 368 -32.35 -7.78 -37.84
C ARG A 368 -31.50 -8.10 -39.06
N ARG A 369 -30.22 -7.72 -39.08
CA ARG A 369 -29.27 -8.14 -40.14
C ARG A 369 -29.01 -9.64 -40.10
N LEU A 370 -28.80 -10.21 -38.90
CA LEU A 370 -28.64 -11.64 -38.71
C LEU A 370 -29.87 -12.43 -39.19
N GLU A 371 -31.08 -11.99 -38.87
CA GLU A 371 -32.33 -12.59 -39.39
C GLU A 371 -32.41 -12.57 -40.92
N ILE A 372 -32.06 -11.43 -41.55
CA ILE A 372 -32.07 -11.31 -43.02
C ILE A 372 -31.05 -12.25 -43.66
N PHE A 373 -29.84 -12.36 -43.10
CA PHE A 373 -28.81 -13.29 -43.60
C PHE A 373 -29.24 -14.76 -43.44
N SER A 374 -29.81 -15.13 -42.30
CA SER A 374 -30.33 -16.49 -42.08
C SER A 374 -31.50 -16.83 -43.02
N GLY A 375 -32.41 -15.87 -43.26
CA GLY A 375 -33.51 -16.04 -44.22
C GLY A 375 -33.02 -16.22 -45.66
N ALA A 376 -32.05 -15.40 -46.10
CA ALA A 376 -31.47 -15.51 -47.43
C ALA A 376 -30.75 -16.85 -47.64
N ALA A 377 -30.00 -17.33 -46.63
CA ALA A 377 -29.33 -18.62 -46.67
C ALA A 377 -30.32 -19.79 -46.83
N LEU A 378 -31.45 -19.76 -46.12
CA LEU A 378 -32.51 -20.76 -46.22
C LEU A 378 -33.15 -20.81 -47.62
N ILE A 379 -33.40 -19.64 -48.23
CA ILE A 379 -33.95 -19.54 -49.58
C ILE A 379 -32.98 -20.14 -50.60
N ILE A 380 -31.69 -19.81 -50.51
CA ILE A 380 -30.64 -20.38 -51.36
C ILE A 380 -30.59 -21.90 -51.20
N PHE A 381 -30.59 -22.41 -49.96
CA PHE A 381 -30.55 -23.84 -49.68
C PHE A 381 -31.75 -24.58 -50.27
N THR A 382 -32.94 -23.99 -50.12
CA THR A 382 -34.19 -24.53 -50.69
C THR A 382 -34.14 -24.52 -52.22
N GLY A 383 -33.61 -23.47 -52.84
CA GLY A 383 -33.38 -23.39 -54.27
C GLY A 383 -32.43 -24.48 -54.78
N ILE A 384 -31.33 -24.72 -54.07
CA ILE A 384 -30.39 -25.81 -54.38
C ILE A 384 -31.08 -27.18 -54.28
N LEU A 385 -31.89 -27.42 -53.25
CA LEU A 385 -32.64 -28.67 -53.10
C LEU A 385 -33.64 -28.90 -54.24
N ILE A 386 -34.33 -27.85 -54.70
CA ILE A 386 -35.26 -27.93 -55.83
C ILE A 386 -34.51 -28.22 -57.14
N LEU A 387 -33.38 -27.54 -57.38
CA LEU A 387 -32.52 -27.78 -58.55
C LEU A 387 -31.95 -29.20 -58.54
N SER A 388 -31.44 -29.66 -57.39
CA SER A 388 -30.95 -31.03 -57.18
C SER A 388 -32.04 -32.06 -57.49
N ARG A 389 -33.25 -31.87 -56.95
CA ARG A 389 -34.39 -32.76 -57.21
C ARG A 389 -34.84 -32.76 -58.67
N ASN A 390 -34.74 -31.63 -59.37
CA ASN A 390 -35.03 -31.54 -60.81
C ASN A 390 -33.96 -32.22 -61.68
N ILE A 391 -32.68 -32.14 -61.29
CA ILE A 391 -31.58 -32.86 -61.95
C ILE A 391 -31.74 -34.37 -61.75
N GLU A 392 -32.08 -34.81 -60.54
CA GLU A 392 -32.36 -36.22 -60.25
C GLU A 392 -33.55 -36.75 -61.05
N ARG A 393 -34.67 -36.01 -61.10
CA ARG A 393 -35.82 -36.38 -61.96
C ARG A 393 -35.43 -36.50 -63.43
N LYS A 394 -34.59 -35.61 -63.96
CA LYS A 394 -34.10 -35.68 -65.35
C LYS A 394 -33.12 -36.84 -65.59
N ARG A 395 -32.47 -37.37 -64.54
CA ARG A 395 -31.56 -38.52 -64.63
C ARG A 395 -32.28 -39.87 -64.57
N PHE A 396 -33.40 -39.95 -63.85
CA PHE A 396 -34.17 -41.20 -63.68
C PHE A 396 -35.31 -41.41 -64.68
N PHE A 397 -35.75 -40.36 -65.39
CA PHE A 397 -36.74 -40.47 -66.47
C PHE A 397 -36.10 -40.19 -67.85
N LYS A 398 -35.06 -40.96 -68.18
CA LYS A 398 -34.53 -41.07 -69.53
C LYS A 398 -34.59 -42.50 -70.01
#